data_AF-A0A484LU10-F1
#
_entry.id   AF-A0A484LU10-F1
#
_cell.length_a   1.000
_cell.length_b   1.000
_cell.length_c   1.000
_cell.angle_alpha   90.00
_cell.angle_beta   90.00
_cell.angle_gamma   90.00
#
_symmetry.space_group_name_H-M   'P 1'
#
loop_
_entity.id
_entity.type
_entity.pdbx_description
1 polymer ?
#
loop_
_entity_poly.entity_id
_entity_poly.type
_entity_poly.pdbx_seq_one_letter_code
_entity_poly.pdbx_strand_id
1 'polypeptide(L)'
;MSGTGSIPFTPKGPKQVFTRILLRSMTPDGDIADGEFVLLICAEPDQTNTEGDGREIIISTDTIVDWDTASILTHQIVKIKANRQRLIEQSSYFRCLLNGSFSEACFDCVSINWNTELFLNVLKFMCGYPLDITPESFVPFCEAALFFGVDCLLSKCQNWLKNVTSYKRILLPQIQLSDVIIIWKYGIENACVL
;
A
#
# COMPACT_ATOMS: atom_id res chain seq x y z
N MET A 1 -49.48 8.40 3.24
CA MET A 1 -48.68 9.56 3.71
C MET A 1 -47.84 9.06 4.89
N SER A 2 -46.69 8.42 4.65
CA SER A 2 -45.36 9.04 4.48
C SER A 2 -44.95 9.92 5.68
N GLY A 3 -44.18 9.33 6.60
CA GLY A 3 -43.45 10.00 7.66
C GLY A 3 -42.11 9.29 7.83
N THR A 4 -41.10 9.81 7.15
CA THR A 4 -39.73 9.32 7.05
C THR A 4 -38.99 9.44 8.38
N GLY A 5 -38.65 8.30 9.00
CA GLY A 5 -37.67 8.24 10.09
C GLY A 5 -36.27 8.21 9.49
N SER A 6 -35.60 9.36 9.47
CA SER A 6 -34.19 9.48 9.10
C SER A 6 -33.32 8.94 10.22
N ILE A 7 -32.77 7.73 10.04
CA ILE A 7 -31.70 7.19 10.88
C ILE A 7 -30.38 7.78 10.36
N PRO A 8 -29.57 8.47 11.20
CA PRO A 8 -28.27 8.94 10.75
C PRO A 8 -27.34 7.74 10.52
N PHE A 9 -27.08 7.45 9.25
CA PHE A 9 -26.10 6.48 8.80
C PHE A 9 -24.71 7.03 9.14
N THR A 10 -24.03 6.42 10.10
CA THR A 10 -22.60 6.64 10.30
C THR A 10 -21.86 5.54 9.54
N PRO A 11 -21.11 5.85 8.48
CA PRO A 11 -20.27 4.84 7.85
C PRO A 11 -19.13 4.48 8.82
N LYS A 12 -19.22 3.31 9.44
CA LYS A 12 -18.08 2.64 10.08
C LYS A 12 -17.19 2.06 8.98
N GLY A 13 -16.48 2.93 8.27
CA GLY A 13 -15.24 2.53 7.61
C GLY A 13 -14.20 2.12 8.67
N PRO A 14 -13.12 1.41 8.29
CA PRO A 14 -11.99 1.21 9.18
C PRO A 14 -11.58 2.58 9.72
N LYS A 15 -11.62 2.71 11.04
CA LYS A 15 -11.17 3.93 11.72
C LYS A 15 -9.70 4.09 11.34
N GLN A 16 -9.41 5.08 10.51
CA GLN A 16 -8.06 5.59 10.28
C GLN A 16 -7.58 6.17 11.62
N VAL A 17 -7.11 5.30 12.51
CA VAL A 17 -6.35 5.72 13.67
C VAL A 17 -4.96 5.98 13.13
N PHE A 18 -4.67 7.26 12.85
CA PHE A 18 -3.30 7.72 12.75
C PHE A 18 -2.67 7.55 14.13
N THR A 19 -2.12 6.38 14.40
CA THR A 19 -1.31 6.17 15.59
C THR A 19 -0.04 6.99 15.39
N ARG A 20 0.03 8.15 16.05
CA ARG A 20 1.26 8.89 16.29
C ARG A 20 2.19 8.00 17.10
N ILE A 21 3.08 7.27 16.43
CA ILE A 21 4.29 6.81 17.08
C ILE A 21 5.26 7.99 16.97
N LEU A 22 5.33 8.78 18.04
CA LEU A 22 6.46 9.68 18.29
C LEU A 22 7.70 8.79 18.52
N LEU A 23 8.29 8.30 17.44
CA LEU A 23 9.64 7.77 17.49
C LEU A 23 10.54 8.95 17.83
N ARG A 24 11.03 8.95 19.08
CA ARG A 24 12.13 9.81 19.53
C ARG A 24 13.23 9.73 18.49
N SER A 25 13.67 10.91 18.05
CA SER A 25 14.84 11.14 17.20
C SER A 25 15.97 10.17 17.54
N MET A 26 16.21 9.21 16.66
CA MET A 26 17.43 8.42 16.64
C MET A 26 18.08 8.71 15.29
N THR A 27 18.93 9.72 15.29
CA THR A 27 19.83 10.05 14.19
C THR A 27 20.79 8.87 14.02
N PRO A 28 20.76 8.13 12.90
CA PRO A 28 21.92 7.33 12.55
C PRO A 28 23.00 8.33 12.12
N ASP A 29 24.15 8.23 12.77
CA ASP A 29 25.37 8.92 12.38
C ASP A 29 25.66 8.61 10.90
N GLY A 30 25.67 9.65 10.06
CA GLY A 30 25.83 9.54 8.61
C GLY A 30 24.96 10.54 7.84
N ASP A 31 25.54 11.69 7.51
CA ASP A 31 25.04 12.73 6.59
C ASP A 31 23.88 12.29 5.68
N ILE A 32 22.64 12.55 6.09
CA ILE A 32 21.50 12.54 5.18
C ILE A 32 21.54 13.89 4.46
N ALA A 33 22.16 13.91 3.29
CA ALA A 33 21.98 14.99 2.34
C ALA A 33 20.47 15.17 2.05
N ASP A 34 19.94 16.28 2.56
CA ASP A 34 18.93 17.19 2.00
C ASP A 34 17.77 16.56 1.19
N GLY A 35 16.65 16.26 1.85
CA GLY A 35 15.29 16.24 1.24
C GLY A 35 14.95 15.24 0.12
N GLU A 36 15.91 14.46 -0.38
CA GLU A 36 15.72 13.57 -1.53
C GLU A 36 15.07 12.22 -1.18
N PHE A 37 15.23 11.77 0.07
CA PHE A 37 14.77 10.45 0.52
C PHE A 37 13.75 10.57 1.65
N VAL A 38 12.85 9.59 1.69
CA VAL A 38 11.89 9.39 2.79
C VAL A 38 12.03 7.98 3.32
N LEU A 39 11.91 7.82 4.64
CA LEU A 39 11.91 6.53 5.32
C LEU A 39 10.47 6.01 5.42
N LEU A 40 10.20 4.86 4.85
CA LEU A 40 8.90 4.18 4.98
C LEU A 40 9.03 3.09 6.04
N ILE A 41 8.16 3.07 7.03
CA ILE A 41 8.18 2.07 8.10
C ILE A 41 6.99 1.14 7.95
N CYS A 42 7.26 -0.12 7.67
CA CYS A 42 6.27 -1.20 7.72
C CYS A 42 6.45 -1.96 9.04
N ALA A 43 5.42 -1.99 9.87
CA ALA A 43 5.40 -2.75 11.11
C ALA A 43 4.02 -3.39 11.27
N GLU A 44 3.98 -4.64 11.73
CA GLU A 44 2.71 -5.26 12.12
C GLU A 44 2.13 -4.56 13.36
N PRO A 45 0.81 -4.30 13.40
CA PRO A 45 0.18 -3.47 14.44
C PRO A 45 0.23 -4.06 15.85
N ASP A 46 0.60 -5.33 16.03
CA ASP A 46 0.39 -6.05 17.29
C ASP A 46 1.58 -6.11 18.25
N GLN A 47 2.71 -5.46 17.99
CA GLN A 47 3.89 -5.58 18.86
C GLN A 47 4.49 -4.22 19.23
N THR A 48 3.78 -3.53 20.10
CA THR A 48 4.38 -2.45 20.89
C THR A 48 5.37 -3.08 21.88
N ASN A 49 6.63 -2.63 21.81
CA ASN A 49 7.72 -2.86 22.76
C ASN A 49 8.50 -4.18 22.61
N THR A 50 9.55 -4.19 21.79
CA THR A 50 10.81 -4.82 22.23
C THR A 50 11.99 -4.18 21.51
N GLU A 51 12.83 -3.47 22.27
CA GLU A 51 14.15 -3.02 21.85
C GLU A 51 15.06 -4.25 21.65
N GLY A 52 15.50 -4.48 20.41
CA GLY A 52 16.42 -5.56 20.06
C GLY A 52 16.92 -5.41 18.63
N ASP A 53 18.23 -5.29 18.49
CA ASP A 53 19.03 -5.02 17.27
C ASP A 53 18.82 -6.02 16.10
N GLY A 54 18.07 -7.11 16.32
CA GLY A 54 17.79 -8.15 15.32
C GLY A 54 16.34 -8.23 14.82
N ARG A 55 15.46 -7.30 15.21
CA ARG A 55 14.03 -7.30 14.79
C ARG A 55 13.71 -6.31 13.67
N GLU A 56 14.66 -5.44 13.38
CA GLU A 56 14.54 -4.38 12.39
C GLU A 56 15.50 -4.64 11.24
N ILE A 57 15.06 -4.34 10.02
CA ILE A 57 15.92 -4.27 8.86
C ILE A 57 15.75 -2.91 8.17
N ILE A 58 16.86 -2.32 7.74
CA ILE A 58 16.87 -1.11 6.91
C ILE A 58 17.28 -1.51 5.51
N ILE A 59 16.41 -1.26 4.53
CA ILE A 59 16.65 -1.49 3.11
C ILE A 59 16.54 -0.19 2.32
N SER A 60 17.21 -0.09 1.17
CA SER A 60 17.09 1.06 0.28
C SER A 60 16.47 0.65 -1.05
N THR A 61 15.68 1.55 -1.64
CA THR A 61 15.22 1.39 -3.03
C THR A 61 16.36 1.44 -4.04
N ASP A 62 17.54 1.92 -3.66
CA ASP A 62 18.72 1.93 -4.55
C ASP A 62 19.24 0.51 -4.81
N THR A 63 19.10 -0.39 -3.84
CA THR A 63 19.53 -1.80 -3.90
C THR A 63 18.35 -2.74 -4.13
N ILE A 64 17.28 -2.24 -4.74
CA ILE A 64 16.00 -2.95 -4.86
C ILE A 64 16.06 -4.22 -5.73
N VAL A 65 17.08 -4.33 -6.60
CA VAL A 65 17.39 -5.54 -7.37
C VAL A 65 17.75 -6.70 -6.44
N ASP A 66 18.47 -6.40 -5.36
CA ASP A 66 19.04 -7.40 -4.44
C ASP A 66 18.08 -7.75 -3.30
N TRP A 67 16.86 -7.21 -3.32
CA TRP A 67 15.87 -7.47 -2.28
C TRP A 67 15.39 -8.92 -2.33
N ASP A 68 15.91 -9.72 -1.41
CA ASP A 68 15.31 -10.99 -1.03
C ASP A 68 14.09 -10.75 -0.13
N THR A 69 12.91 -10.75 -0.74
CA THR A 69 11.64 -10.53 -0.03
C THR A 69 11.47 -11.54 1.11
N ALA A 70 11.92 -12.79 0.97
CA ALA A 70 11.76 -13.81 2.01
C ALA A 70 12.54 -13.46 3.27
N SER A 71 13.82 -13.07 3.12
CA SER A 71 14.65 -12.61 4.25
C SER A 71 14.19 -11.27 4.83
N ILE A 72 13.65 -10.36 4.02
CA ILE A 72 13.10 -9.09 4.53
C ILE A 72 11.90 -9.36 5.44
N LEU A 73 11.01 -10.24 5.03
CA LEU A 73 9.77 -10.55 5.76
C LEU A 73 9.98 -11.32 7.07
N THR A 74 11.18 -11.85 7.35
CA THR A 74 11.48 -12.43 8.67
C THR A 74 11.63 -11.36 9.76
N HIS A 75 11.75 -10.08 9.38
CA HIS A 75 11.91 -8.96 10.29
C HIS A 75 10.56 -8.35 10.66
N GLN A 76 10.43 -7.95 11.92
CA GLN A 76 9.20 -7.36 12.45
C GLN A 76 8.96 -5.94 11.96
N ILE A 77 10.06 -5.18 11.83
CA ILE A 77 10.03 -3.79 11.38
C ILE A 77 10.91 -3.70 10.15
N VAL A 78 10.31 -3.33 9.03
CA VAL A 78 11.02 -3.08 7.78
C VAL A 78 11.02 -1.58 7.54
N LYS A 79 12.21 -0.97 7.65
CA LYS A 79 12.41 0.45 7.30
C LYS A 79 13.01 0.55 5.91
N ILE A 80 12.41 1.38 5.08
CA ILE A 80 12.73 1.45 3.65
C ILE A 80 13.12 2.88 3.32
N LYS A 81 14.39 3.11 2.99
CA LYS A 81 14.83 4.38 2.42
C LYS A 81 14.39 4.42 0.96
N ALA A 82 13.48 5.32 0.64
CA ALA A 82 12.88 5.45 -0.69
C ALA A 82 13.11 6.84 -1.28
N ASN A 83 13.31 6.90 -2.60
CA ASN A 83 13.42 8.19 -3.30
C ASN A 83 12.07 8.92 -3.29
N ARG A 84 12.06 10.11 -2.70
CA ARG A 84 10.85 10.92 -2.49
C ARG A 84 10.18 11.30 -3.81
N GLN A 85 10.97 11.79 -4.76
CA GLN A 85 10.47 12.25 -6.05
C GLN A 85 9.80 11.11 -6.82
N ARG A 86 10.40 9.91 -6.80
CA ARG A 86 9.84 8.72 -7.45
C ARG A 86 8.48 8.35 -6.87
N LEU A 87 8.32 8.38 -5.55
CA LEU A 87 7.03 8.10 -4.91
C LEU A 87 5.97 9.12 -5.31
N ILE A 88 6.31 10.41 -5.30
CA ILE A 88 5.41 11.51 -5.69
C ILE A 88 4.96 11.39 -7.16
N GLU A 89 5.86 10.97 -8.04
CA GLU A 89 5.54 10.77 -9.45
C GLU A 89 4.59 9.61 -9.69
N GLN A 90 4.81 8.49 -9.01
CA GLN A 90 4.09 7.24 -9.27
C GLN A 90 2.81 7.05 -8.47
N SER A 91 2.63 7.80 -7.37
CA SER A 91 1.54 7.61 -6.42
C SER A 91 0.89 8.94 -6.04
N SER A 92 -0.42 9.04 -6.25
CA SER A 92 -1.18 10.20 -5.76
C SER A 92 -1.27 10.24 -4.23
N TYR A 93 -1.24 9.09 -3.55
CA TYR A 93 -1.15 9.00 -2.09
C TYR A 93 0.13 9.68 -1.58
N PHE A 94 1.29 9.28 -2.08
CA PHE A 94 2.57 9.86 -1.65
C PHE A 94 2.73 11.30 -2.13
N ARG A 95 2.16 11.66 -3.29
CA ARG A 95 2.09 13.06 -3.73
C ARG A 95 1.34 13.92 -2.72
N CYS A 96 0.15 13.51 -2.28
CA CYS A 96 -0.61 14.28 -1.29
C CYS A 96 0.11 14.34 0.06
N LEU A 97 0.75 13.24 0.48
CA LEU A 97 1.43 13.14 1.76
C LEU A 97 2.74 13.93 1.81
N LEU A 98 3.56 13.84 0.76
CA LEU A 98 4.92 14.37 0.74
C LEU A 98 5.02 15.73 0.05
N ASN A 99 4.10 16.10 -0.84
CA ASN A 99 4.13 17.37 -1.59
C ASN A 99 3.21 18.46 -0.98
N GLY A 100 2.53 18.19 0.13
CA GLY A 100 1.57 19.11 0.75
C GLY A 100 2.20 20.19 1.62
N SER A 101 1.47 21.26 1.90
CA SER A 101 1.86 22.39 2.76
C SER A 101 1.51 22.19 4.25
N PHE A 102 1.16 20.97 4.66
CA PHE A 102 0.90 20.65 6.05
C PHE A 102 2.24 20.67 6.82
N SER A 103 2.22 20.97 8.13
CA SER A 103 3.39 20.87 9.04
C SER A 103 4.08 19.49 9.01
N GLU A 104 3.46 18.53 8.33
CA GLU A 104 3.82 17.15 8.08
C GLU A 104 4.71 16.97 6.82
N ALA A 105 4.89 18.01 6.00
CA ALA A 105 5.83 18.02 4.85
C ALA A 105 7.31 17.87 5.25
N CYS A 106 7.58 17.89 6.56
CA CYS A 106 8.87 17.62 7.20
C CYS A 106 9.01 16.15 7.61
N PHE A 107 8.09 15.27 7.21
CA PHE A 107 8.20 13.85 7.50
C PHE A 107 9.25 13.21 6.60
N ASP A 108 10.46 13.12 7.12
CA ASP A 108 11.48 12.18 6.66
C ASP A 108 11.05 10.72 6.90
N CYS A 109 9.89 10.50 7.55
CA CYS A 109 9.42 9.19 7.97
C CYS A 109 7.89 9.03 7.82
N VAL A 110 7.44 7.97 7.12
CA VAL A 110 6.03 7.62 6.89
C VAL A 110 5.77 6.20 7.38
N SER A 111 4.76 6.02 8.25
CA SER A 111 4.30 4.69 8.66
C SER A 111 3.32 4.12 7.62
N ILE A 112 3.57 2.91 7.15
CA ILE A 112 2.76 2.19 6.19
C ILE A 112 2.06 1.04 6.90
N ASN A 113 0.76 1.22 7.17
CA ASN A 113 -0.09 0.19 7.76
C ASN A 113 -0.76 -0.62 6.65
N TRP A 114 0.02 -1.50 6.01
CA TRP A 114 -0.44 -2.42 4.98
C TRP A 114 0.30 -3.75 5.12
N ASN A 115 -0.16 -4.81 4.44
CA ASN A 115 0.63 -6.03 4.34
C ASN A 115 2.00 -5.72 3.71
N THR A 116 3.07 -6.02 4.46
CA THR A 116 4.45 -5.65 4.09
C THR A 116 4.86 -6.26 2.76
N GLU A 117 4.56 -7.54 2.53
CA GLU A 117 4.92 -8.23 1.28
C GLU A 117 4.28 -7.57 0.06
N LEU A 118 2.97 -7.33 0.12
CA LEU A 118 2.23 -6.66 -0.94
C LEU A 118 2.75 -5.25 -1.16
N PHE A 119 3.05 -4.51 -0.09
CA PHE A 119 3.60 -3.18 -0.20
C PHE A 119 4.99 -3.16 -0.86
N LEU A 120 5.89 -4.07 -0.48
CA LEU A 120 7.21 -4.21 -1.09
C LEU A 120 7.10 -4.48 -2.60
N ASN A 121 6.15 -5.32 -3.01
CA ASN A 121 5.89 -5.61 -4.42
C ASN A 121 5.35 -4.37 -5.18
N VAL A 122 4.45 -3.60 -4.57
CA VAL A 122 3.97 -2.33 -5.14
C VAL A 122 5.10 -1.31 -5.24
N LEU A 123 5.97 -1.24 -4.23
CA LEU A 123 7.11 -0.33 -4.22
C LEU A 123 8.14 -0.70 -5.29
N LYS A 124 8.47 -1.99 -5.43
CA LYS A 124 9.26 -2.53 -6.56
C LYS A 124 8.66 -2.08 -7.90
N PHE A 125 7.35 -2.22 -8.05
CA PHE A 125 6.67 -1.78 -9.27
C PHE A 125 6.77 -0.27 -9.52
N MET A 126 6.60 0.57 -8.49
CA MET A 126 6.80 2.03 -8.61
C MET A 126 8.25 2.38 -9.02
N CYS A 127 9.24 1.61 -8.56
CA CYS A 127 10.64 1.76 -8.99
C CYS A 127 10.92 1.25 -10.41
N GLY A 128 9.91 0.72 -11.12
CA GLY A 128 10.02 0.29 -12.52
C GLY A 128 10.28 -1.20 -12.72
N TYR A 129 10.22 -2.01 -11.65
CA TYR A 129 10.39 -3.46 -11.77
C TYR A 129 9.11 -4.14 -12.24
N PRO A 130 9.22 -5.21 -13.04
CA PRO A 130 8.06 -5.96 -13.45
C PRO A 130 7.39 -6.63 -12.24
N LEU A 131 6.06 -6.59 -12.25
CA LEU A 131 5.20 -7.26 -11.28
C LEU A 131 4.33 -8.29 -12.01
N ASP A 132 4.36 -9.54 -11.61
CA ASP A 132 3.49 -10.56 -12.19
C ASP A 132 2.21 -10.68 -11.39
N ILE A 133 1.08 -10.50 -12.09
CA ILE A 133 -0.25 -10.62 -11.49
C ILE A 133 -0.73 -12.05 -11.69
N THR A 134 -1.15 -12.68 -10.60
CA THR A 134 -1.76 -14.02 -10.57
C THR A 134 -3.21 -13.90 -10.11
N PRO A 135 -4.06 -14.94 -10.29
CA PRO A 135 -5.43 -14.91 -9.80
C PRO A 135 -5.55 -14.63 -8.30
N GLU A 136 -4.59 -15.13 -7.51
CA GLU A 136 -4.56 -14.99 -6.05
C GLU A 136 -4.10 -13.59 -5.62
N SER A 137 -3.21 -12.98 -6.41
CA SER A 137 -2.64 -11.65 -6.11
C SER A 137 -3.39 -10.50 -6.79
N PHE A 138 -4.29 -10.79 -7.73
CA PHE A 138 -5.06 -9.78 -8.48
C PHE A 138 -5.87 -8.86 -7.57
N VAL A 139 -6.69 -9.41 -6.68
CA VAL A 139 -7.54 -8.60 -5.78
C VAL A 139 -6.68 -7.74 -4.84
N PRO A 140 -5.69 -8.31 -4.12
CA PRO A 140 -4.79 -7.51 -3.28
C PRO A 140 -4.03 -6.40 -4.02
N PHE A 141 -3.60 -6.64 -5.27
CA PHE A 141 -2.95 -5.59 -6.06
C PHE A 141 -3.93 -4.52 -6.56
N CYS A 142 -5.18 -4.87 -6.85
CA CYS A 142 -6.22 -3.86 -7.14
C CYS A 142 -6.48 -2.97 -5.92
N GLU A 143 -6.60 -3.56 -4.73
CA GLU A 143 -6.76 -2.83 -3.47
C GLU A 143 -5.60 -1.87 -3.24
N ALA A 144 -4.38 -2.38 -3.31
CA ALA A 144 -3.18 -1.58 -3.08
C ALA A 144 -3.04 -0.46 -4.12
N ALA A 145 -3.34 -0.73 -5.40
CA ALA A 145 -3.30 0.29 -6.45
C ALA A 145 -4.30 1.42 -6.20
N LEU A 146 -5.51 1.08 -5.75
CA LEU A 146 -6.54 2.08 -5.41
C LEU A 146 -6.18 2.86 -4.14
N PHE A 147 -5.65 2.18 -3.12
CA PHE A 147 -5.28 2.79 -1.85
C PHE A 147 -4.08 3.74 -2.00
N PHE A 148 -3.00 3.27 -2.60
CA PHE A 148 -1.80 4.07 -2.85
C PHE A 148 -1.95 4.98 -4.08
N GLY A 149 -3.04 4.87 -4.84
CA GLY A 149 -3.27 5.69 -6.02
C GLY A 149 -2.18 5.54 -7.08
N VAL A 150 -1.85 4.29 -7.44
CA VAL A 150 -0.82 3.91 -8.42
C VAL A 150 -1.50 3.52 -9.74
N ASP A 151 -1.76 4.51 -10.60
CA ASP A 151 -2.58 4.35 -11.81
C ASP A 151 -1.99 3.34 -12.82
N CYS A 152 -0.66 3.28 -12.91
CA CYS A 152 0.04 2.33 -13.77
C CYS A 152 -0.17 0.87 -13.33
N LEU A 153 -0.28 0.63 -12.01
CA LEU A 153 -0.59 -0.69 -11.46
C LEU A 153 -2.05 -1.05 -11.73
N LEU A 154 -2.97 -0.10 -11.51
CA LEU A 154 -4.39 -0.30 -11.80
C LEU A 154 -4.63 -0.65 -13.27
N SER A 155 -3.96 0.06 -14.19
CA SER A 155 -4.00 -0.23 -15.62
C SER A 155 -3.46 -1.63 -15.95
N LYS A 156 -2.41 -2.06 -15.24
CA LYS A 156 -1.86 -3.42 -15.38
C LYS A 156 -2.84 -4.48 -14.91
N CYS A 157 -3.54 -4.26 -13.80
CA CYS A 157 -4.62 -5.14 -13.34
C CYS A 157 -5.76 -5.24 -14.37
N GLN A 158 -6.19 -4.11 -14.94
CA GLN A 158 -7.22 -4.10 -15.99
C GLN A 158 -6.81 -4.92 -17.22
N ASN A 159 -5.56 -4.76 -17.68
CA ASN A 159 -5.04 -5.50 -18.81
C ASN A 159 -4.93 -7.00 -18.51
N TRP A 160 -4.49 -7.36 -17.30
CA TRP A 160 -4.46 -8.75 -16.86
C TRP A 160 -5.86 -9.38 -16.87
N LEU A 161 -6.87 -8.68 -16.32
CA LEU A 161 -8.25 -9.16 -16.30
C LEU A 161 -8.79 -9.38 -17.72
N LYS A 162 -8.59 -8.40 -18.62
CA LYS A 162 -8.98 -8.51 -20.03
C LYS A 162 -8.32 -9.70 -20.73
N ASN A 163 -7.04 -9.96 -20.45
CA ASN A 163 -6.32 -11.08 -21.03
C ASN A 163 -6.90 -12.42 -20.56
N VAL A 164 -7.15 -12.56 -19.26
CA VAL A 164 -7.71 -13.79 -18.67
C VAL A 164 -9.13 -14.06 -19.15
N THR A 165 -9.96 -13.03 -19.28
CA THR A 165 -11.34 -13.16 -19.78
C THR A 165 -11.42 -13.35 -21.29
N SER A 166 -10.42 -12.90 -22.06
CA SER A 166 -10.37 -13.11 -23.52
C SER A 166 -9.88 -14.52 -23.89
N TYR A 167 -8.96 -15.09 -23.11
CA TYR A 167 -8.35 -16.40 -23.39
C TYR A 167 -9.34 -17.55 -23.15
N LYS A 168 -10.16 -17.43 -22.11
CA LYS A 168 -11.30 -18.31 -21.91
C LYS A 168 -12.42 -17.78 -22.79
N ARG A 169 -12.68 -18.45 -23.92
CA ARG A 169 -13.80 -18.21 -24.86
C ARG A 169 -15.19 -18.46 -24.22
N ILE A 170 -15.36 -18.04 -22.98
CA ILE A 170 -16.63 -18.01 -22.27
C ILE A 170 -17.29 -16.71 -22.72
N LEU A 171 -18.51 -16.81 -23.24
CA LEU A 171 -19.42 -15.70 -23.50
C LEU A 171 -19.84 -15.01 -22.18
N LEU A 172 -18.87 -14.67 -21.33
CA LEU A 172 -19.13 -13.79 -20.20
C LEU A 172 -19.37 -12.39 -20.78
N PRO A 173 -20.38 -11.66 -20.29
CA PRO A 173 -20.48 -10.22 -20.52
C PRO A 173 -19.09 -9.61 -20.24
N GLN A 174 -18.68 -8.57 -20.97
CA GLN A 174 -17.42 -7.89 -20.67
C GLN A 174 -17.45 -7.36 -19.23
N ILE A 175 -16.96 -8.16 -18.28
CA ILE A 175 -16.85 -7.78 -16.87
C ILE A 175 -15.73 -6.74 -16.82
N GLN A 176 -16.10 -5.50 -16.54
CA GLN A 176 -15.16 -4.42 -16.31
C GLN A 176 -14.54 -4.57 -14.91
N LEU A 177 -13.36 -3.99 -14.70
CA LEU A 177 -12.74 -3.97 -13.37
C LEU A 177 -13.68 -3.33 -12.32
N SER A 178 -14.45 -2.32 -12.71
CA SER A 178 -15.48 -1.70 -11.87
C SER A 178 -16.50 -2.70 -11.38
N ASP A 179 -16.95 -3.62 -12.24
CA ASP A 179 -17.96 -4.62 -11.91
C ASP A 179 -17.38 -5.62 -10.89
N VAL A 180 -16.12 -6.04 -11.06
CA VAL A 180 -15.43 -6.90 -10.10
C VAL A 180 -15.28 -6.21 -8.75
N ILE A 181 -14.90 -4.93 -8.72
CA ILE A 181 -14.79 -4.15 -7.48
C ILE A 181 -16.14 -4.08 -6.77
N ILE A 182 -17.23 -3.84 -7.51
CA ILE A 182 -18.58 -3.77 -6.95
C ILE A 182 -19.01 -5.14 -6.40
N ILE A 183 -18.82 -6.21 -7.17
CA ILE A 183 -19.14 -7.58 -6.75
C ILE A 183 -18.35 -7.96 -5.50
N TRP A 184 -17.07 -7.61 -5.46
CA TRP A 184 -16.21 -7.95 -4.33
C TRP A 184 -16.53 -7.13 -3.09
N LYS A 185 -16.80 -5.81 -3.21
CA LYS A 185 -17.31 -4.99 -2.09
C LYS A 185 -18.62 -5.55 -1.54
N TYR A 186 -19.56 -5.89 -2.43
CA TYR A 186 -20.80 -6.55 -2.04
C TYR A 186 -20.53 -7.87 -1.32
N GLY A 187 -19.58 -8.67 -1.82
CA GLY A 187 -19.13 -9.90 -1.18
C GLY A 187 -18.58 -9.69 0.22
N ILE A 188 -17.76 -8.66 0.47
CA ILE A 188 -17.25 -8.34 1.82
C ILE A 188 -18.38 -7.91 2.75
N GLU A 189 -19.27 -7.05 2.27
CA GLU A 189 -20.38 -6.51 3.05
C GLU A 189 -21.42 -7.58 3.42
N ASN A 190 -21.55 -8.61 2.58
CA ASN A 190 -22.58 -9.65 2.71
C ASN A 190 -22.00 -11.05 2.94
N ALA A 191 -20.69 -11.19 3.14
CA ALA A 191 -20.08 -12.43 3.57
C ALA A 191 -20.52 -12.69 5.02
N CYS A 192 -21.63 -13.42 5.16
CA CYS A 192 -21.90 -14.15 6.39
C CYS A 192 -20.70 -15.05 6.66
N VAL A 193 -20.11 -14.90 7.85
CA VAL A 193 -19.22 -15.89 8.45
C VAL A 193 -19.93 -17.24 8.36
N LEU A 194 -19.49 -18.11 7.46
CA LEU A 194 -19.84 -19.53 7.43
C LEU A 194 -18.74 -20.31 8.13
#